data_AF-A0A6J4RLT3-F1
#
_entry.id   AF-A0A6J4RLT3-F1
#
_cell.length_a   1.000
_cell.length_b   1.000
_cell.length_c   1.000
_cell.angle_alpha   90.00
_cell.angle_beta   90.00
_cell.angle_gamma   90.00
#
_symmetry.space_group_name_H-M   'P 1'
#
loop_
_entity.id
_entity.type
_entity.pdbx_description
1 polymer ?
#
loop_
_entity_poly.entity_id
_entity_poly.type
_entity_poly.pdbx_seq_one_letter_code
_entity_poly.pdbx_strand_id
1 'polypeptide(L)'
;MVTGNKLKLSGFDGSHAVLFTADITDKNSIQNGRYFSGYKYSDEWYADKNANARVKTDEAAMYLKPGEEKLDFRFPDINGNPVSINDERFKNKVVIVQLMGSWCPNCMDETAFLSEYYNKNKQRGVEIIALAYEYSTNFERSQKSLKKFQQRFDVQYPVLIWG
;
A
#
# COMPACT_ATOMS: atom_id res chain seq x y z
N MET A 1 26.44 -2.45 -3.19
CA MET A 1 27.88 -2.69 -3.44
C MET A 1 28.70 -1.92 -2.41
N VAL A 2 29.72 -2.56 -1.84
CA VAL A 2 30.71 -1.90 -0.98
C VAL A 2 32.04 -1.93 -1.72
N THR A 3 32.69 -0.77 -1.84
CA THR A 3 34.01 -0.65 -2.44
C THR A 3 34.88 0.19 -1.52
N GLY A 4 35.87 -0.43 -0.88
CA GLY A 4 36.64 0.21 0.19
C GLY A 4 35.73 0.61 1.36
N ASN A 5 35.79 1.89 1.74
CA ASN A 5 34.94 2.46 2.79
C ASN A 5 33.65 3.11 2.26
N LYS A 6 33.30 2.93 0.98
CA LYS A 6 32.10 3.51 0.38
C LYS A 6 31.00 2.47 0.23
N LEU A 7 29.82 2.78 0.75
CA LEU A 7 28.57 2.06 0.51
C LEU A 7 27.82 2.72 -0.65
N LYS A 8 27.33 1.90 -1.60
CA LYS A 8 26.33 2.32 -2.58
C LYS A 8 25.25 1.24 -2.71
N LEU A 9 23.99 1.59 -2.55
CA LEU A 9 22.85 0.70 -2.74
C LEU A 9 21.82 1.40 -3.62
N SER A 10 21.37 0.75 -4.69
CA SER A 10 20.36 1.29 -5.57
C SER A 10 19.20 0.32 -5.73
N GLY A 11 18.02 0.86 -6.02
CA GLY A 11 16.81 0.07 -6.23
C GLY A 11 15.77 0.84 -7.05
N PHE A 12 14.64 0.19 -7.28
CA PHE A 12 13.47 0.80 -7.90
C PHE A 12 12.23 0.29 -7.16
N ASP A 13 11.43 1.21 -6.64
CA ASP A 13 10.24 0.90 -5.83
C ASP A 13 8.94 0.83 -6.65
N GLY A 14 9.06 0.79 -7.98
CA GLY A 14 7.94 0.87 -8.92
C GLY A 14 7.62 2.29 -9.40
N SER A 15 8.05 3.32 -8.68
CA SER A 15 7.80 4.73 -9.03
C SER A 15 9.08 5.57 -9.15
N HIS A 16 10.09 5.26 -8.33
CA HIS A 16 11.32 6.02 -8.21
C HIS A 16 12.54 5.10 -8.25
N ALA A 17 13.56 5.54 -8.99
CA ALA A 17 14.91 5.03 -8.79
C ALA A 17 15.42 5.58 -7.46
N VAL A 18 15.87 4.68 -6.58
CA VAL A 18 16.44 5.04 -5.28
C VAL A 18 17.93 4.77 -5.27
N LEU A 19 18.69 5.66 -4.63
CA LEU A 19 20.12 5.50 -4.41
C LEU A 19 20.46 5.91 -2.98
N PHE A 20 21.16 5.03 -2.28
CA PHE A 20 21.81 5.29 -1.00
C PHE A 20 23.31 5.28 -1.22
N THR A 21 23.99 6.31 -0.74
CA THR A 21 25.45 6.35 -0.64
C THR A 21 25.85 6.68 0.78
N ALA A 22 26.95 6.13 1.29
CA ALA A 22 27.47 6.50 2.60
C ALA A 22 28.93 6.10 2.78
N ASP A 23 29.53 6.57 3.87
CA ASP A 23 30.87 6.22 4.30
C ASP A 23 30.80 5.24 5.47
N ILE A 24 31.44 4.08 5.32
CA ILE A 24 31.67 3.14 6.41
C ILE A 24 32.86 3.68 7.19
N THR A 25 32.60 4.32 8.33
CA THR A 25 33.63 4.97 9.15
C THR A 25 34.38 3.95 9.99
N ASP A 26 33.66 2.96 10.53
CA ASP A 26 34.23 1.82 11.25
C ASP A 26 33.31 0.58 11.21
N LYS A 27 33.60 -0.44 12.02
CA LYS A 27 32.83 -1.71 12.05
C LYS A 27 31.39 -1.56 12.58
N ASN A 28 31.08 -0.44 13.22
CA ASN A 28 29.84 -0.18 13.93
C ASN A 28 29.12 1.08 13.42
N SER A 29 29.72 1.90 12.55
CA SER A 29 29.10 3.16 12.14
C SER A 29 29.20 3.43 10.64
N ILE A 30 28.12 3.99 10.10
CA ILE A 30 27.97 4.48 8.73
C ILE A 30 27.54 5.95 8.83
N GLN A 31 28.30 6.84 8.20
CA GLN A 31 28.12 8.28 8.28
C GLN A 31 28.09 8.91 6.88
N ASN A 32 27.80 10.21 6.81
CA ASN A 32 27.72 10.98 5.56
C ASN A 32 26.77 10.34 4.53
N GLY A 33 25.69 9.72 5.02
CA GLY A 33 24.73 9.04 4.19
C GLY A 33 23.91 10.04 3.38
N ARG A 34 23.71 9.73 2.10
CA ARG A 34 22.79 10.42 1.21
C ARG A 34 21.80 9.40 0.67
N TYR A 35 20.53 9.75 0.75
CA TYR A 35 19.43 9.06 0.09
C TYR A 35 18.95 9.94 -1.06
N PHE A 36 18.68 9.35 -2.21
CA PHE A 36 18.09 10.01 -3.36
C PHE A 36 16.86 9.21 -3.81
N SER A 37 15.78 9.93 -4.12
CA SER A 37 14.56 9.35 -4.69
C SER A 37 14.14 10.12 -5.93
N GLY A 38 14.24 9.47 -7.09
CA GLY A 38 14.03 10.11 -8.38
C GLY A 38 15.01 11.27 -8.62
N TYR A 39 14.58 12.24 -9.43
CA TYR A 39 15.43 13.36 -9.84
C TYR A 39 15.54 14.48 -8.81
N LYS A 40 14.52 14.69 -7.98
CA LYS A 40 14.37 15.92 -7.18
C LYS A 40 14.63 15.74 -5.68
N TYR A 41 14.40 14.55 -5.13
CA TYR A 41 14.42 14.37 -3.69
C TYR A 41 15.74 13.78 -3.23
N SER A 42 16.29 14.35 -2.15
CA SER A 42 17.40 13.77 -1.42
C SER A 42 17.30 14.06 0.06
N ASP A 43 17.81 13.16 0.89
CA ASP A 43 17.89 13.32 2.33
C ASP A 43 19.24 12.81 2.88
N GLU A 44 19.59 13.22 4.09
CA GLU A 44 20.78 12.76 4.80
C GLU A 44 20.42 11.63 5.77
N TRP A 45 21.35 10.68 5.94
CA TRP A 45 21.16 9.59 6.88
C TRP A 45 22.48 9.12 7.49
N TYR A 46 22.37 8.44 8.62
CA TYR A 46 23.47 7.74 9.27
C TYR A 46 22.92 6.47 9.90
N ALA A 47 23.81 5.54 10.25
CA ALA A 47 23.41 4.33 10.94
C ALA A 47 24.51 3.86 11.88
N ASP A 48 24.11 3.52 13.11
CA ASP A 48 24.97 2.85 14.08
C ASP A 48 24.47 1.43 14.32
N LYS A 49 25.43 0.50 14.40
CA LYS A 49 25.17 -0.91 14.66
C LYS A 49 24.59 -1.06 16.05
N ASN A 50 23.31 -1.42 16.10
CA ASN A 50 22.59 -1.67 17.33
C ASN A 50 22.09 -3.12 17.34
N ALA A 51 22.67 -3.96 18.21
CA ALA A 51 22.29 -5.37 18.34
C ALA A 51 20.86 -5.56 18.89
N ASN A 52 20.29 -4.52 19.49
CA ASN A 52 18.94 -4.50 20.02
C ASN A 52 17.95 -3.80 19.06
N ALA A 53 18.39 -3.38 17.88
CA ALA A 53 17.50 -2.77 16.89
C ALA A 53 16.40 -3.78 16.51
N ARG A 54 15.16 -3.35 16.64
CA ARG A 54 13.96 -4.11 16.28
C ARG A 54 12.98 -3.18 15.59
N VAL A 55 12.26 -3.71 14.61
CA VAL A 55 11.10 -3.01 14.05
C VAL A 55 10.08 -2.88 15.19
N LYS A 56 9.66 -1.66 15.48
CA LYS A 56 8.59 -1.39 16.43
C LYS A 56 7.26 -1.81 15.80
N THR A 57 6.83 -3.03 16.11
CA THR A 57 5.60 -3.61 15.55
C THR A 57 4.34 -2.98 16.15
N ASP A 58 4.47 -2.30 17.29
CA ASP A 58 3.42 -1.56 17.98
C ASP A 58 3.09 -0.20 17.33
N GLU A 59 4.04 0.42 16.62
CA GLU A 59 3.81 1.66 15.86
C GLU A 59 2.96 1.45 14.60
N ALA A 60 2.87 0.22 14.10
CA ALA A 60 2.06 -0.14 12.92
C ALA A 60 0.61 -0.55 13.27
N ALA A 61 0.21 -0.48 14.54
CA ALA A 61 -1.12 -0.90 14.96
C ALA A 61 -2.18 0.13 14.53
N MET A 62 -3.10 -0.31 13.67
CA MET A 62 -4.28 0.45 13.28
C MET A 62 -5.39 0.21 14.30
N TYR A 63 -5.87 1.29 14.93
CA TYR A 63 -6.98 1.24 15.88
C TYR A 63 -8.20 1.94 15.31
N LEU A 64 -9.38 1.50 15.73
CA LEU A 64 -10.59 2.28 15.57
C LEU A 64 -10.49 3.56 16.42
N LYS A 65 -11.19 4.61 15.99
CA LYS A 65 -11.30 5.84 16.78
C LYS A 65 -11.93 5.51 18.14
N PRO A 66 -11.56 6.22 19.22
CA PRO A 66 -12.21 6.04 20.51
C PRO A 66 -13.74 6.14 20.39
N GLY A 67 -14.45 5.14 20.89
CA GLY A 67 -15.92 5.04 20.82
C GLY A 67 -16.46 4.32 19.59
N GLU A 68 -15.63 3.98 18.60
CA GLU A 68 -16.03 3.19 17.44
C GLU A 68 -15.72 1.70 17.68
N GLU A 69 -16.73 0.84 17.53
CA GLU A 69 -16.58 -0.62 17.67
C GLU A 69 -16.42 -1.34 16.33
N LYS A 70 -16.75 -0.66 15.23
CA LYS A 70 -16.67 -1.18 13.87
C LYS A 70 -16.38 -0.08 12.86
N LEU A 71 -15.98 -0.47 11.66
CA LEU A 71 -15.93 0.43 10.51
C LEU A 71 -17.36 0.77 10.07
N ASP A 72 -17.62 2.04 9.76
CA ASP A 72 -18.87 2.48 9.17
C ASP A 72 -18.60 3.44 8.01
N PHE A 73 -18.79 2.96 6.78
CA PHE A 73 -18.60 3.75 5.57
C PHE A 73 -19.55 3.33 4.46
N ARG A 74 -19.77 4.25 3.53
CA ARG A 74 -20.58 4.08 2.32
C ARG A 74 -20.07 4.97 1.20
N PHE A 75 -19.74 4.36 0.05
CA PHE A 75 -19.21 5.06 -1.12
C PHE A 75 -19.79 4.47 -2.41
N PRO A 76 -19.77 5.23 -3.53
CA PRO A 76 -20.13 4.68 -4.83
C PRO A 76 -19.10 3.66 -5.30
N ASP A 77 -19.57 2.54 -5.84
CA ASP A 77 -18.74 1.63 -6.63
C ASP A 77 -18.36 2.28 -7.97
N ILE A 78 -17.51 1.59 -8.74
CA ILE A 78 -17.13 2.04 -10.08
C ILE A 78 -18.30 2.18 -11.08
N ASN A 79 -19.50 1.68 -10.77
CA ASN A 79 -20.70 1.84 -11.60
C ASN A 79 -21.62 2.95 -11.06
N GLY A 80 -21.26 3.60 -9.94
CA GLY A 80 -22.04 4.62 -9.28
C GLY A 80 -23.06 4.08 -8.27
N ASN A 81 -23.10 2.76 -8.05
CA ASN A 81 -24.01 2.18 -7.07
C ASN A 81 -23.47 2.41 -5.67
N PRO A 82 -24.31 2.85 -4.71
CA PRO A 82 -23.86 3.00 -3.33
C PRO A 82 -23.62 1.63 -2.69
N VAL A 83 -22.46 1.44 -2.08
CA VAL A 83 -22.10 0.22 -1.33
C VAL A 83 -21.65 0.62 0.07
N SER A 84 -22.13 -0.11 1.09
CA SER A 84 -21.74 0.08 2.48
C SER A 84 -21.07 -1.18 3.04
N ILE A 85 -20.12 -0.99 3.96
CA ILE A 85 -19.53 -2.08 4.74
C ILE A 85 -20.57 -2.86 5.56
N ASN A 86 -21.74 -2.26 5.85
CA ASN A 86 -22.83 -2.91 6.58
C ASN A 86 -23.80 -3.70 5.68
N ASP A 87 -23.60 -3.73 4.36
CA ASP A 87 -24.47 -4.45 3.44
C ASP A 87 -24.46 -5.96 3.73
N GLU A 88 -25.57 -6.65 3.38
CA GLU A 88 -25.77 -8.09 3.66
C GLU A 88 -24.60 -8.97 3.19
N ARG A 89 -23.95 -8.60 2.07
CA ARG A 89 -22.79 -9.31 1.53
C ARG A 89 -21.67 -9.50 2.56
N PHE A 90 -21.48 -8.53 3.45
CA PHE A 90 -20.37 -8.49 4.41
C PHE A 90 -20.74 -9.04 5.79
N LYS A 91 -22.03 -9.29 6.07
CA LYS A 91 -22.48 -9.77 7.37
C LYS A 91 -22.01 -11.20 7.63
N ASN A 92 -21.52 -11.45 8.86
CA ASN A 92 -20.98 -12.74 9.29
C ASN A 92 -19.84 -13.26 8.39
N LYS A 93 -19.07 -12.35 7.78
CA LYS A 93 -17.88 -12.64 6.98
C LYS A 93 -16.65 -12.07 7.65
N VAL A 94 -15.49 -12.67 7.36
CA VAL A 94 -14.20 -11.99 7.54
C VAL A 94 -14.04 -11.05 6.37
N VAL A 95 -13.94 -9.74 6.63
CA VAL A 95 -13.85 -8.72 5.57
C VAL A 95 -12.46 -8.14 5.51
N ILE A 96 -11.81 -8.25 4.35
CA ILE A 96 -10.56 -7.56 4.04
C ILE A 96 -10.92 -6.21 3.43
N VAL A 97 -10.52 -5.12 4.09
CA VAL A 97 -10.64 -3.77 3.53
C VAL A 97 -9.31 -3.41 2.89
N GLN A 98 -9.30 -3.32 1.56
CA GLN A 98 -8.11 -2.97 0.79
C GLN A 98 -8.08 -1.47 0.55
N LEU A 99 -7.07 -0.77 1.06
CA LEU A 99 -6.83 0.65 0.74
C LEU A 99 -5.89 0.74 -0.45
N MET A 100 -6.33 1.36 -1.55
CA MET A 100 -5.56 1.29 -2.79
C MET A 100 -5.70 2.51 -3.70
N GLY A 101 -4.88 2.55 -4.75
CA GLY A 101 -5.06 3.44 -5.88
C GLY A 101 -4.54 2.77 -7.15
N SER A 102 -5.21 2.96 -8.29
CA SER A 102 -4.86 2.31 -9.57
C SER A 102 -3.48 2.71 -10.10
N TRP A 103 -2.93 3.79 -9.57
CA TRP A 103 -1.60 4.32 -9.87
C TRP A 103 -0.49 3.73 -8.99
N CYS A 104 -0.83 3.05 -7.89
CA CYS A 104 0.13 2.55 -6.90
C CYS A 104 0.68 1.17 -7.31
N PRO A 105 2.00 1.04 -7.56
CA PRO A 105 2.60 -0.25 -7.94
C PRO A 105 2.42 -1.34 -6.88
N ASN A 106 2.58 -0.99 -5.60
CA ASN A 106 2.39 -1.97 -4.51
C ASN A 106 0.94 -2.47 -4.45
N CYS A 107 -0.04 -1.60 -4.75
CA CYS A 107 -1.44 -2.01 -4.83
C CYS A 107 -1.69 -2.94 -6.01
N MET A 108 -0.92 -2.86 -7.09
CA MET A 108 -1.01 -3.80 -8.21
C MET A 108 -0.61 -5.20 -7.76
N ASP A 109 0.52 -5.34 -7.07
CA ASP A 109 1.00 -6.63 -6.54
C ASP A 109 0.03 -7.20 -5.50
N GLU A 110 -0.45 -6.35 -4.59
CA GLU A 110 -1.46 -6.72 -3.59
C GLU A 110 -2.76 -7.18 -4.25
N THR A 111 -3.30 -6.43 -5.21
CA THR A 111 -4.54 -6.81 -5.90
C THR A 111 -4.37 -8.09 -6.71
N ALA A 112 -3.22 -8.31 -7.36
CA ALA A 112 -2.97 -9.57 -8.07
C ALA A 112 -3.11 -10.77 -7.13
N PHE A 113 -2.50 -10.69 -5.95
CA PHE A 113 -2.64 -11.70 -4.90
C PHE A 113 -4.08 -11.81 -4.38
N LEU A 114 -4.72 -10.70 -4.00
CA LEU A 114 -6.05 -10.69 -3.40
C LEU A 114 -7.13 -11.19 -4.36
N SER A 115 -7.00 -10.91 -5.66
CA SER A 115 -7.96 -11.38 -6.68
C SER A 115 -7.90 -12.90 -6.80
N GLU A 116 -6.70 -13.47 -6.91
CA GLU A 116 -6.51 -14.92 -6.92
C GLU A 116 -7.00 -15.57 -5.61
N TYR A 117 -6.64 -14.97 -4.47
CA TYR A 117 -7.05 -15.43 -3.16
C TYR A 117 -8.58 -15.42 -3.02
N TYR A 118 -9.25 -14.32 -3.39
CA TYR A 118 -10.69 -14.19 -3.30
C TYR A 118 -11.41 -15.24 -4.16
N ASN A 119 -10.95 -15.43 -5.40
CA ASN A 119 -11.50 -16.43 -6.31
C ASN A 119 -11.44 -17.85 -5.72
N LYS A 120 -10.37 -18.18 -4.99
CA LYS A 120 -10.19 -19.49 -4.34
C LYS A 120 -10.91 -19.62 -2.98
N ASN A 121 -11.19 -18.51 -2.29
CA ASN A 121 -11.56 -18.55 -0.87
C ASN A 121 -12.90 -17.91 -0.51
N LYS A 122 -13.58 -17.19 -1.41
CA LYS A 122 -14.85 -16.49 -1.09
C LYS A 122 -15.94 -17.40 -0.48
N GLN A 123 -16.00 -18.66 -0.90
CA GLN A 123 -16.95 -19.65 -0.34
C GLN A 123 -16.67 -20.01 1.13
N ARG A 124 -15.47 -19.72 1.64
CA ARG A 124 -15.07 -19.97 3.04
C ARG A 124 -15.51 -18.87 4.00
N GLY A 125 -16.31 -17.90 3.54
CA GLY A 125 -16.80 -16.81 4.38
C GLY A 125 -15.88 -15.59 4.43
N VAL A 126 -15.03 -15.39 3.42
CA VAL A 126 -14.20 -14.19 3.27
C VAL A 126 -14.78 -13.27 2.20
N GLU A 127 -14.85 -11.98 2.49
CA GLU A 127 -15.16 -10.93 1.52
C GLU A 127 -14.05 -9.89 1.45
N ILE A 128 -13.97 -9.21 0.31
CA ILE A 128 -13.03 -8.11 0.10
C ILE A 128 -13.82 -6.88 -0.36
N ILE A 129 -13.39 -5.70 0.07
CA ILE A 129 -13.88 -4.41 -0.42
C ILE A 129 -12.69 -3.47 -0.59
N ALA A 130 -12.50 -2.96 -1.81
CA ALA A 130 -11.43 -2.02 -2.10
C ALA A 130 -11.93 -0.58 -2.00
N LEU A 131 -11.18 0.27 -1.30
CA LEU A 131 -11.38 1.71 -1.23
C LEU A 131 -10.27 2.38 -2.05
N ALA A 132 -10.64 2.85 -3.23
CA ALA A 132 -9.72 3.46 -4.18
C ALA A 132 -9.62 4.97 -3.98
N TYR A 133 -8.41 5.44 -3.65
CA TYR A 133 -8.02 6.84 -3.63
C TYR A 133 -7.22 7.17 -4.90
N GLU A 134 -7.83 7.98 -5.76
CA GLU A 134 -7.27 8.33 -7.07
C GLU A 134 -6.70 9.75 -7.08
N TYR A 135 -5.78 10.05 -7.99
CA TYR A 135 -5.21 11.40 -8.15
C TYR A 135 -6.22 12.46 -8.65
N SER A 136 -7.48 12.09 -8.83
CA SER A 136 -8.52 12.99 -9.33
C SER A 136 -9.78 12.83 -8.51
N THR A 137 -10.36 13.97 -8.15
CA THR A 137 -11.71 14.07 -7.58
C THR A 137 -12.81 13.94 -8.64
N ASN A 138 -12.45 13.82 -9.93
CA ASN A 138 -13.41 13.59 -11.00
C ASN A 138 -13.76 12.10 -11.08
N PHE A 139 -15.01 11.77 -10.73
CA PHE A 139 -15.50 10.39 -10.71
C PHE A 139 -15.30 9.64 -12.03
N GLU A 140 -15.61 10.24 -13.17
CA GLU A 140 -15.48 9.56 -14.48
C GLU A 140 -14.02 9.25 -14.84
N ARG A 141 -13.09 10.14 -14.48
CA ARG A 141 -11.66 9.91 -14.68
C ARG A 141 -11.18 8.76 -13.81
N SER A 142 -11.53 8.76 -12.53
CA SER A 142 -11.20 7.71 -11.57
C SER A 142 -11.82 6.36 -11.99
N GLN A 143 -13.08 6.38 -12.40
CA GLN A 143 -13.78 5.22 -12.96
C GLN A 143 -13.05 4.62 -14.16
N LYS A 144 -12.57 5.45 -15.10
CA LYS A 144 -11.84 4.95 -16.29
C LYS A 144 -10.54 4.24 -15.91
N SER A 145 -9.78 4.76 -14.94
CA SER A 145 -8.57 4.11 -14.46
C SER A 145 -8.89 2.80 -13.73
N LEU A 146 -9.88 2.82 -12.83
CA LEU A 146 -10.25 1.68 -12.02
C LEU A 146 -10.91 0.56 -12.84
N LYS A 147 -11.66 0.86 -13.89
CA LYS A 147 -12.18 -0.16 -14.83
C LYS A 147 -11.06 -0.94 -15.50
N LYS A 148 -10.01 -0.26 -15.97
CA LYS A 148 -8.83 -0.93 -16.54
C LYS A 148 -8.10 -1.77 -15.51
N PHE A 149 -7.97 -1.26 -14.29
CA PHE A 149 -7.36 -1.96 -13.16
C PHE A 149 -8.15 -3.23 -12.81
N GLN A 150 -9.47 -3.13 -12.66
CA GLN A 150 -10.35 -4.26 -12.36
C GLN A 150 -10.28 -5.34 -13.44
N GLN A 151 -10.28 -4.94 -14.71
CA GLN A 151 -10.13 -5.86 -15.85
C GLN A 151 -8.77 -6.54 -15.88
N ARG A 152 -7.69 -5.79 -15.61
CA ARG A 152 -6.32 -6.32 -15.63
C ARG A 152 -6.10 -7.44 -14.61
N PHE A 153 -6.68 -7.30 -13.42
CA PHE A 153 -6.48 -8.24 -12.31
C PHE A 153 -7.67 -9.18 -12.08
N ASP A 154 -8.69 -9.13 -12.93
CA ASP A 154 -9.93 -9.91 -12.80
C ASP A 154 -10.55 -9.77 -11.39
N VAL A 155 -10.72 -8.54 -10.93
CA VAL A 155 -11.23 -8.27 -9.58
C VAL A 155 -12.74 -8.53 -9.53
N GLN A 156 -13.13 -9.53 -8.74
CA GLN A 156 -14.51 -10.02 -8.57
C GLN A 156 -15.21 -9.48 -7.30
N TYR A 157 -14.59 -8.53 -6.61
CA TYR A 157 -15.12 -7.89 -5.41
C TYR A 157 -15.33 -6.38 -5.63
N PRO A 158 -16.14 -5.69 -4.80
CA PRO A 158 -16.46 -4.29 -5.00
C PRO A 158 -15.23 -3.39 -4.89
N VAL A 159 -15.09 -2.49 -5.86
CA VAL A 159 -14.10 -1.40 -5.84
C VAL A 159 -14.87 -0.10 -5.73
N LEU A 160 -14.66 0.62 -4.62
CA LEU A 160 -15.34 1.87 -4.31
C LEU A 160 -14.43 3.05 -4.58
N ILE A 161 -14.99 4.15 -5.06
CA ILE A 161 -14.28 5.40 -5.29
C ILE A 161 -14.49 6.29 -4.06
N TRP A 162 -13.39 6.65 -3.39
CA TRP A 162 -13.41 7.53 -2.23
C TRP A 162 -12.39 8.66 -2.41
N GLY A 163 -12.84 9.90 -2.24
CA GLY A 163 -12.03 11.12 -2.44
C GLY A 163 -12.66 12.02 -3.48
#